data_AF-A0A920Q203-F1
#
_entry.id   AF-A0A920Q203-F1
#
_cell.length_a   1.000
_cell.length_b   1.000
_cell.length_c   1.000
_cell.angle_alpha   90.00
_cell.angle_beta   90.00
_cell.angle_gamma   90.00
#
_symmetry.space_group_name_H-M   'P 1'
#
loop_
_entity.id
_entity.type
_entity.pdbx_description
1 polymer ?
#
loop_
_entity_poly.entity_id
_entity_poly.type
_entity_poly.pdbx_seq_one_letter_code
_entity_poly.pdbx_strand_id
1 'polypeptide(L)'
;MRYPGVGLYHLRYSPKADQMTWAQWDTTFWKGFTAYVEFATQEDVTRFQFDSEDASRTNRPTRRGDGRSFIGASQIVFHEADETPRDTVLPVLHMFEGDIPTSLDELTLRLSEQLIEAVEAWRDGRLSEQQAVFLDEFVRADLLPRRLEDLVDLRSLVAEYRLLERDVPVAQRAPGVVEESAPDQPLLVRGSHKNLGDVVPRGYLTAVSNERYPDPGQVRLHLAEAVTASDNPLTSRVAVNRIWRHLFGYGLVRTVDNFGRLGDSPSHPELLDYLADGFVNDNYSVKRLIRRLVLTNTYRLSSSASPESTKI
;
A
#
# COMPACT_ATOMS: atom_id res chain seq x y z
N MET A 1 -12.15 -10.71 -11.20
CA MET A 1 -12.75 -9.70 -12.09
C MET A 1 -13.10 -8.49 -11.23
N ARG A 2 -12.29 -7.44 -11.26
CA ARG A 2 -12.46 -6.24 -10.42
C ARG A 2 -12.92 -5.11 -11.34
N TYR A 3 -14.11 -4.60 -11.10
CA TYR A 3 -14.59 -3.35 -11.70
C TYR A 3 -13.53 -2.24 -11.49
N PRO A 4 -13.16 -1.45 -12.51
CA PRO A 4 -12.44 -0.22 -12.28
C PRO A 4 -13.38 0.71 -11.51
N GLY A 5 -12.99 1.06 -10.29
CA GLY A 5 -13.84 1.87 -9.42
C GLY A 5 -14.17 3.21 -10.06
N VAL A 6 -15.44 3.44 -10.33
CA VAL A 6 -15.98 4.78 -10.58
C VAL A 6 -15.84 5.56 -9.28
N GLY A 7 -15.06 6.63 -9.30
CA GLY A 7 -14.82 7.45 -8.13
C GLY A 7 -14.63 8.91 -8.52
N LEU A 8 -15.37 9.81 -7.88
CA LEU A 8 -15.04 11.23 -7.83
C LEU A 8 -13.78 11.39 -6.97
N TYR A 9 -12.62 11.39 -7.61
CA TYR A 9 -11.35 11.64 -6.94
C TYR A 9 -11.18 13.13 -6.71
N HIS A 10 -11.60 13.62 -5.54
CA HIS A 10 -11.21 14.95 -5.06
C HIS A 10 -9.75 14.91 -4.61
N LEU A 11 -8.83 15.05 -5.56
CA LEU A 11 -7.44 15.34 -5.24
C LEU A 11 -7.42 16.72 -4.57
N ARG A 12 -7.23 16.75 -3.24
CA ARG A 12 -6.90 17.97 -2.51
C ARG A 12 -5.49 18.42 -2.91
N TYR A 13 -5.33 18.91 -4.13
CA TYR A 13 -4.20 19.74 -4.50
C TYR A 13 -4.61 21.19 -4.27
N SER A 14 -4.38 21.68 -3.05
CA SER A 14 -4.47 23.11 -2.79
C SER A 14 -3.07 23.68 -3.04
N PRO A 15 -2.82 24.41 -4.13
CA PRO A 15 -1.54 25.10 -4.29
C PRO A 15 -1.33 25.99 -3.07
N LYS A 16 -0.21 25.81 -2.37
CA LYS A 16 0.12 26.56 -1.15
C LYS A 16 0.54 28.02 -1.43
N ALA A 17 0.56 28.44 -2.69
CA ALA A 17 1.02 29.74 -3.13
C ALA A 17 0.39 30.14 -4.48
N ASP A 18 0.32 31.45 -4.77
CA ASP A 18 -0.16 32.06 -6.02
C ASP A 18 0.83 31.86 -7.23
N GLN A 19 1.65 30.81 -7.21
CA GLN A 19 2.60 30.51 -8.29
C GLN A 19 2.18 29.24 -9.05
N MET A 20 2.40 29.22 -10.37
CA MET A 20 2.19 28.01 -11.17
C MET A 20 3.02 26.86 -10.61
N THR A 21 2.36 25.74 -10.35
CA THR A 21 2.98 24.54 -9.79
C THR A 21 2.64 23.34 -10.64
N TRP A 22 3.63 22.48 -10.87
CA TRP A 22 3.42 21.21 -11.57
C TRP A 22 2.91 20.16 -10.58
N ALA A 23 1.79 19.52 -10.91
CA ALA A 23 1.31 18.32 -10.24
C ALA A 23 1.66 17.08 -11.07
N GLN A 24 2.19 16.05 -10.42
CA GLN A 24 2.53 14.79 -11.05
C GLN A 24 1.84 13.66 -10.30
N TRP A 25 1.25 12.73 -11.05
CA TRP A 25 0.53 11.57 -10.51
C TRP A 25 1.17 10.27 -11.00
N ASP A 26 1.21 9.27 -10.13
CA ASP A 26 1.67 7.93 -10.49
C ASP A 26 0.52 7.15 -11.15
N THR A 27 0.60 6.98 -12.46
CA THR A 27 -0.37 6.23 -13.27
C THR A 27 0.08 4.78 -13.53
N THR A 28 1.11 4.28 -12.82
CA THR A 28 1.70 2.97 -13.12
C THR A 28 0.70 1.81 -12.99
N PHE A 29 -0.28 1.91 -12.09
CA PHE A 29 -1.37 0.94 -11.97
C PHE A 29 -2.28 0.89 -13.21
N TRP A 30 -2.44 2.03 -13.91
CA TRP A 30 -3.30 2.21 -15.08
C TRP A 30 -2.54 2.10 -16.41
N LYS A 31 -1.35 1.48 -16.39
CA LYS A 31 -0.53 1.34 -17.59
C LYS A 31 -1.26 0.46 -18.61
N GLY A 32 -1.55 1.02 -19.79
CA GLY A 32 -2.33 0.37 -20.84
C GLY A 32 -3.81 0.77 -20.89
N PHE A 33 -4.26 1.59 -19.95
CA PHE A 33 -5.59 2.20 -19.97
C PHE A 33 -5.52 3.59 -20.60
N THR A 34 -6.60 3.98 -21.28
CA THR A 34 -6.85 5.35 -21.71
C THR A 34 -7.44 6.14 -20.55
N ALA A 35 -6.95 7.36 -20.33
CA ALA A 35 -7.42 8.25 -19.28
C ALA A 35 -8.18 9.43 -19.87
N TYR A 36 -9.42 9.61 -19.45
CA TYR A 36 -10.22 10.80 -19.73
C TYR A 36 -10.22 11.71 -18.51
N VAL A 37 -9.88 12.98 -18.72
CA VAL A 37 -9.86 14.00 -17.68
C VAL A 37 -10.85 15.09 -18.07
N GLU A 38 -11.92 15.20 -17.30
CA GLU A 38 -12.87 16.29 -17.46
C GLU A 38 -12.43 17.48 -16.63
N PHE A 39 -12.40 18.67 -17.25
CA PHE A 39 -12.08 19.93 -16.58
C PHE A 39 -13.34 20.77 -16.42
N ALA A 40 -13.54 21.33 -15.24
CA ALA A 40 -14.63 22.26 -14.94
C ALA A 40 -14.06 23.59 -14.46
N THR A 41 -14.73 24.68 -14.83
CA THR A 41 -14.40 26.01 -14.35
C THR A 41 -15.07 26.28 -12.99
N GLN A 42 -14.65 27.34 -12.30
CA GLN A 42 -15.31 27.79 -11.08
C GLN A 42 -16.84 27.97 -11.23
N GLU A 43 -17.33 28.30 -12.43
CA GLU A 43 -18.75 28.53 -12.68
C GLU A 43 -19.54 27.24 -12.93
N ASP A 44 -18.87 26.18 -13.42
CA ASP A 44 -19.50 24.91 -13.80
C ASP A 44 -19.59 23.90 -12.63
N VAL A 45 -18.79 24.08 -11.58
CA VAL A 45 -18.74 23.15 -10.44
C VAL A 45 -19.92 23.37 -9.49
N THR A 46 -20.83 22.39 -9.39
CA THR A 46 -22.00 22.40 -8.49
C THR A 46 -21.67 22.18 -7.01
N ARG A 47 -20.39 21.94 -6.67
CA ARG A 47 -19.91 21.75 -5.30
C ARG A 47 -19.10 22.95 -4.82
N PHE A 48 -19.71 23.73 -3.94
CA PHE A 48 -19.14 24.94 -3.36
C PHE A 48 -17.81 24.68 -2.58
N GLN A 49 -16.81 25.55 -2.74
CA GLN A 49 -15.54 25.48 -2.01
C GLN A 49 -15.72 25.98 -0.56
N PHE A 50 -15.03 25.35 0.40
CA PHE A 50 -14.95 25.81 1.78
C PHE A 50 -13.92 26.93 1.91
N ASP A 51 -14.19 27.94 2.75
CA ASP A 51 -13.29 29.07 2.92
C ASP A 51 -11.98 28.62 3.59
N SER A 52 -10.86 28.69 2.86
CA SER A 52 -9.57 28.26 3.38
C SER A 52 -9.05 29.10 4.56
N GLU A 53 -9.56 30.32 4.72
CA GLU A 53 -9.19 31.20 5.83
C GLU A 53 -9.99 30.89 7.11
N ASP A 54 -11.18 30.26 6.96
CA ASP A 54 -12.00 29.80 8.08
C ASP A 54 -11.77 28.29 8.35
N ALA A 55 -10.80 27.98 9.20
CA ALA A 55 -10.49 26.61 9.60
C ALA A 55 -11.53 25.98 10.56
N SER A 56 -12.70 26.59 10.77
CA SER A 56 -13.72 26.07 11.68
C SER A 56 -14.36 24.77 11.18
N ARG A 57 -14.78 23.91 12.11
CA ARG A 57 -15.58 22.69 11.80
C ARG A 57 -16.95 23.00 11.20
N THR A 58 -17.37 24.27 11.24
CA THR A 58 -18.65 24.79 10.74
C THR A 58 -18.50 25.57 9.44
N ASN A 59 -17.30 25.57 8.84
CA ASN A 59 -17.00 26.27 7.62
C ASN A 59 -18.08 25.99 6.57
N ARG A 60 -18.72 27.07 6.11
CA ARG A 60 -19.77 27.00 5.11
C ARG A 60 -19.16 27.25 3.74
N PRO A 61 -19.63 26.56 2.71
CA PRO A 61 -19.11 26.78 1.39
C PRO A 61 -19.37 28.21 0.90
N THR A 62 -18.37 28.86 0.30
CA THR A 62 -18.45 30.22 -0.23
C THR A 62 -18.13 30.24 -1.73
N ARG A 63 -18.72 31.20 -2.45
CA ARG A 63 -18.38 31.51 -3.84
C ARG A 63 -17.38 32.67 -3.82
N ARG A 64 -16.16 32.47 -4.30
CA ARG A 64 -15.18 33.56 -4.43
C ARG A 64 -15.68 34.59 -5.44
N GLY A 65 -15.78 35.85 -5.01
CA GLY A 65 -16.18 37.00 -5.84
C GLY A 65 -14.99 37.87 -6.28
N ASP A 66 -13.76 37.37 -6.17
CA ASP A 66 -12.51 38.09 -6.46
C ASP A 66 -12.15 38.15 -7.96
N GLY A 67 -13.02 37.60 -8.83
CA GLY A 67 -12.83 37.57 -10.28
C GLY A 67 -11.75 36.58 -10.76
N ARG A 68 -11.20 35.74 -9.88
CA ARG A 68 -10.16 34.75 -10.23
C ARG A 68 -10.81 33.42 -10.59
N SER A 69 -10.70 33.01 -11.86
CA SER A 69 -11.15 31.69 -12.31
C SER A 69 -10.10 30.61 -12.03
N PHE A 70 -10.54 29.40 -11.70
CA PHE A 70 -9.69 28.21 -11.65
C PHE A 70 -10.27 27.13 -12.57
N ILE A 71 -9.38 26.25 -13.04
CA ILE A 71 -9.75 25.01 -13.74
C ILE A 71 -9.47 23.86 -12.78
N GLY A 72 -10.49 23.09 -12.44
CA GLY A 72 -10.36 21.86 -11.66
C GLY A 72 -10.62 20.64 -12.53
N ALA A 73 -9.96 19.52 -12.27
CA ALA A 73 -10.41 18.25 -12.84
C ALA A 73 -11.65 17.78 -12.06
N SER A 74 -12.82 17.72 -12.71
CA SER A 74 -14.07 17.26 -12.11
C SER A 74 -14.12 15.73 -12.03
N GLN A 75 -13.61 15.05 -13.05
CA GLN A 75 -13.65 13.60 -13.16
C GLN A 75 -12.39 13.07 -13.86
N ILE A 76 -11.90 11.92 -13.41
CA ILE A 76 -10.84 11.16 -14.08
C ILE A 76 -11.36 9.73 -14.26
N VAL A 77 -11.47 9.26 -15.50
CA VAL A 77 -11.96 7.93 -15.86
C VAL A 77 -10.86 7.16 -16.57
N PHE A 78 -10.61 5.92 -16.16
CA PHE A 78 -9.69 5.00 -16.82
C PHE A 78 -10.48 3.85 -17.46
N HIS A 79 -10.23 3.55 -18.73
CA HIS A 79 -10.88 2.45 -19.45
C HIS A 79 -9.92 1.78 -20.45
N GLU A 80 -10.23 0.55 -20.85
CA GLU A 80 -9.37 -0.29 -21.70
C GLU A 80 -9.47 0.05 -23.21
N ALA A 81 -10.59 0.64 -23.64
CA ALA A 81 -10.79 1.04 -25.04
C ALA A 81 -10.08 2.35 -25.39
N ASP A 82 -9.78 2.59 -26.66
CA ASP A 82 -9.27 3.88 -27.17
C ASP A 82 -10.42 4.76 -27.71
N GLU A 83 -11.46 4.92 -26.89
CA GLU A 83 -12.67 5.70 -27.23
C GLU A 83 -12.97 6.70 -26.11
N THR A 84 -13.46 7.90 -26.43
CA THR A 84 -13.94 8.82 -25.39
C THR A 84 -14.96 8.09 -24.52
N PRO A 85 -14.82 8.08 -23.17
CA PRO A 85 -15.85 7.53 -22.31
C PRO A 85 -17.16 8.19 -22.69
N ARG A 86 -18.12 7.39 -23.12
CA ARG A 86 -19.43 7.92 -23.41
C ARG A 86 -19.97 8.45 -22.09
N ASP A 87 -20.38 9.71 -22.09
CA ASP A 87 -21.11 10.29 -20.98
C ASP A 87 -22.16 9.26 -20.56
N THR A 88 -22.07 8.78 -19.32
CA THR A 88 -23.09 7.90 -18.73
C THR A 88 -24.41 8.65 -18.50
N VAL A 89 -24.62 9.76 -19.22
CA VAL A 89 -25.71 10.69 -19.04
C VAL A 89 -26.95 10.25 -19.82
N LEU A 90 -26.85 9.32 -20.77
CA LEU A 90 -28.05 8.68 -21.34
C LEU A 90 -27.91 7.17 -21.54
N PRO A 91 -27.88 6.37 -20.45
CA PRO A 91 -27.92 4.90 -20.49
C PRO A 91 -29.17 4.37 -21.23
N VAL A 92 -30.20 5.20 -21.34
CA VAL A 92 -31.49 4.86 -21.96
C VAL A 92 -31.53 5.18 -23.46
N LEU A 93 -30.61 5.99 -24.01
CA LEU A 93 -30.69 6.39 -25.43
C LEU A 93 -30.51 5.22 -26.40
N HIS A 94 -29.59 4.30 -26.10
CA HIS A 94 -29.43 3.10 -26.91
C HIS A 94 -30.68 2.19 -26.85
N MET A 95 -31.50 2.31 -25.80
CA MET A 95 -32.77 1.58 -25.65
C MET A 95 -33.87 2.10 -26.57
N PHE A 96 -33.63 3.25 -27.20
CA PHE A 96 -34.40 3.78 -28.31
C PHE A 96 -33.73 3.50 -29.67
N GLU A 97 -32.77 2.56 -29.76
CA GLU A 97 -32.30 2.04 -31.04
C GLU A 97 -33.45 1.29 -31.72
N GLY A 98 -34.20 2.01 -32.56
CA GLY A 98 -35.40 1.54 -33.23
C GLY A 98 -36.36 2.69 -33.53
N ASP A 99 -37.59 2.36 -33.94
CA ASP A 99 -38.62 3.37 -34.18
C ASP A 99 -38.97 4.10 -32.88
N ILE A 100 -39.08 5.42 -32.94
CA ILE A 100 -39.44 6.26 -31.80
C ILE A 100 -40.86 5.87 -31.34
N PRO A 101 -41.06 5.47 -30.08
CA PRO A 101 -42.40 5.08 -29.61
C PRO A 101 -43.36 6.26 -29.80
N THR A 102 -44.52 5.96 -30.37
CA THR A 102 -45.51 6.97 -30.76
C THR A 102 -46.55 7.22 -29.66
N SER A 103 -46.53 6.42 -28.60
CA SER A 103 -47.44 6.50 -27.47
C SER A 103 -46.74 6.18 -26.14
N LEU A 104 -47.35 6.64 -25.04
CA LEU A 104 -46.88 6.33 -23.68
C LEU A 104 -46.95 4.84 -23.36
N ASP A 105 -47.95 4.14 -23.89
CA ASP A 105 -48.14 2.70 -23.68
C ASP A 105 -47.03 1.90 -24.35
N GLU A 106 -46.66 2.27 -25.58
CA GLU A 106 -45.54 1.66 -26.31
C GLU A 106 -44.20 1.89 -25.59
N LEU A 107 -43.98 3.10 -25.08
CA LEU A 107 -42.80 3.41 -24.27
C LEU A 107 -42.73 2.55 -23.00
N THR A 108 -43.86 2.42 -22.30
CA THR A 108 -43.95 1.65 -21.05
C THR A 108 -43.67 0.16 -21.28
N LEU A 109 -44.21 -0.41 -22.36
CA LEU A 109 -43.98 -1.80 -22.74
C LEU A 109 -42.48 -2.05 -22.97
N ARG A 110 -41.82 -1.22 -23.79
CA ARG A 110 -40.38 -1.37 -24.08
C ARG A 110 -39.52 -1.24 -22.82
N LEU A 111 -39.82 -0.28 -21.95
CA LEU A 111 -39.12 -0.11 -20.67
C LEU A 111 -39.28 -1.35 -19.77
N SER A 112 -40.48 -1.93 -19.73
CA SER A 112 -40.77 -3.12 -18.92
C SER A 112 -40.03 -4.37 -19.42
N GLU A 113 -39.99 -4.59 -20.73
CA GLU A 113 -39.27 -5.71 -21.34
C GLU A 113 -37.77 -5.64 -21.04
N GLN A 114 -37.20 -4.45 -21.19
CA GLN A 114 -35.78 -4.22 -20.92
C GLN A 114 -35.43 -4.35 -19.44
N LEU A 115 -36.33 -3.92 -18.54
CA LEU A 115 -36.15 -4.11 -17.11
C LEU A 115 -36.14 -5.60 -16.74
N ILE A 116 -37.06 -6.37 -17.31
CA ILE A 116 -37.11 -7.83 -17.11
C ILE A 116 -35.82 -8.47 -17.62
N GLU A 117 -35.40 -8.14 -18.85
CA GLU A 117 -34.17 -8.68 -19.45
C GLU A 117 -32.93 -8.37 -18.60
N ALA A 118 -32.81 -7.14 -18.10
CA ALA A 118 -31.71 -6.74 -17.23
C ALA A 118 -31.71 -7.51 -15.89
N VAL A 119 -32.89 -7.70 -15.28
CA VAL A 119 -33.03 -8.50 -14.04
C VAL A 119 -32.67 -9.97 -14.28
N GLU A 120 -33.07 -10.56 -15.41
CA GLU A 120 -32.72 -11.93 -15.78
C GLU A 120 -31.21 -12.07 -16.06
N ALA A 121 -30.61 -11.12 -16.77
CA ALA A 121 -29.18 -11.09 -17.02
C ALA A 121 -28.38 -10.96 -15.70
N TRP A 122 -28.87 -10.15 -14.75
CA TRP A 122 -28.28 -10.04 -13.42
C TRP A 122 -28.35 -11.36 -12.65
N ARG A 123 -29.53 -12.00 -12.61
CA ARG A 123 -29.74 -13.30 -11.96
C ARG A 123 -28.78 -14.37 -12.50
N ASP A 124 -28.55 -14.38 -13.80
CA ASP A 124 -27.76 -15.40 -14.47
C ASP A 124 -26.25 -15.04 -14.57
N GLY A 125 -25.82 -13.92 -13.99
CA GLY A 125 -24.42 -13.49 -13.96
C GLY A 125 -23.86 -13.02 -15.31
N ARG A 126 -24.74 -12.58 -16.22
CA ARG A 126 -24.43 -12.15 -17.59
C ARG A 126 -24.68 -10.66 -17.82
N LEU A 127 -24.80 -9.88 -16.73
CA LEU A 127 -25.15 -8.47 -16.77
C LEU A 127 -24.09 -7.64 -17.51
N SER A 128 -24.51 -6.91 -18.54
CA SER A 128 -23.65 -5.92 -19.20
C SER A 128 -23.52 -4.64 -18.38
N GLU A 129 -22.52 -3.82 -18.68
CA GLU A 129 -22.34 -2.50 -18.04
C GLU A 129 -23.57 -1.60 -18.24
N GLN A 130 -24.16 -1.62 -19.44
CA GLN A 130 -25.33 -0.82 -19.78
C GLN A 130 -26.56 -1.22 -18.97
N GLN A 131 -26.84 -2.53 -18.89
CA GLN A 131 -27.94 -3.06 -18.07
C GLN A 131 -27.73 -2.78 -16.58
N ALA A 132 -26.48 -2.80 -16.10
CA ALA A 132 -26.17 -2.45 -14.72
C ALA A 132 -26.50 -0.99 -14.40
N VAL A 133 -26.14 -0.06 -15.28
CA VAL A 133 -26.48 1.35 -15.11
C VAL A 133 -27.99 1.56 -15.20
N PHE A 134 -28.66 0.90 -16.14
CA PHE A 134 -30.12 0.97 -16.27
C PHE A 134 -30.85 0.52 -15.00
N LEU A 135 -30.46 -0.62 -14.42
CA LEU A 135 -31.02 -1.09 -13.15
C LEU A 135 -30.73 -0.12 -11.99
N ASP A 136 -29.53 0.44 -11.93
CA ASP A 136 -29.15 1.42 -10.89
C ASP A 136 -30.03 2.67 -10.94
N GLU A 137 -30.35 3.19 -12.14
CA GLU A 137 -31.28 4.32 -12.28
C GLU A 137 -32.68 4.02 -11.75
N PHE A 138 -33.22 2.83 -12.02
CA PHE A 138 -34.51 2.41 -11.47
C PHE A 138 -34.50 2.31 -9.94
N VAL A 139 -33.41 1.84 -9.35
CA VAL A 139 -33.23 1.79 -7.89
C VAL A 139 -33.10 3.19 -7.29
N ARG A 140 -32.33 4.08 -7.93
CA ARG A 140 -32.14 5.48 -7.49
C ARG A 140 -33.42 6.29 -7.58
N ALA A 141 -34.20 6.08 -8.63
CA ALA A 141 -35.49 6.71 -8.85
C ALA A 141 -36.61 6.14 -7.95
N ASP A 142 -36.32 5.16 -7.08
CA ASP A 142 -37.29 4.49 -6.21
C ASP A 142 -38.43 3.80 -6.99
N LEU A 143 -38.13 3.38 -8.23
CA LEU A 143 -39.06 2.65 -9.11
C LEU A 143 -39.00 1.13 -8.89
N LEU A 144 -38.00 0.66 -8.15
CA LEU A 144 -37.87 -0.72 -7.69
C LEU A 144 -37.98 -0.79 -6.16
N PRO A 145 -38.67 -1.81 -5.62
CA PRO A 145 -38.80 -1.99 -4.18
C PRO A 145 -37.42 -2.27 -3.57
N ARG A 146 -36.97 -1.34 -2.72
CA ARG A 146 -35.65 -1.37 -2.07
C ARG A 146 -35.71 -1.50 -0.55
N ARG A 147 -36.90 -1.41 0.04
CA ARG A 147 -37.09 -1.60 1.48
C ARG A 147 -37.60 -3.01 1.74
N LEU A 148 -37.11 -3.62 2.82
CA LEU A 148 -37.57 -4.95 3.25
C LEU A 148 -39.06 -4.95 3.65
N GLU A 149 -39.62 -3.77 3.93
CA GLU A 149 -41.04 -3.58 4.18
C GLU A 149 -41.88 -3.90 2.94
N ASP A 150 -41.40 -3.48 1.76
CA ASP A 150 -42.05 -3.65 0.47
C ASP A 150 -41.82 -5.06 -0.13
N LEU A 151 -40.77 -5.74 0.33
CA LEU A 151 -40.33 -7.06 -0.16
C LEU A 151 -40.79 -8.18 0.80
N VAL A 152 -42.11 -8.40 0.87
CA VAL A 152 -42.74 -9.33 1.82
C VAL A 152 -42.15 -10.75 1.73
N ASP A 153 -41.96 -11.25 0.51
CA ASP A 153 -41.45 -12.60 0.26
C ASP A 153 -39.96 -12.77 0.61
N LEU A 154 -39.18 -11.69 0.55
CA LEU A 154 -37.75 -11.71 0.89
C LEU A 154 -37.49 -11.49 2.38
N ARG A 155 -38.50 -11.07 3.16
CA ARG A 155 -38.33 -10.74 4.58
C ARG A 155 -37.81 -11.93 5.39
N SER A 156 -38.36 -13.12 5.16
CA SER A 156 -37.94 -14.35 5.85
C SER A 156 -36.52 -14.76 5.48
N LEU A 157 -36.20 -14.75 4.18
CA LEU A 157 -34.88 -15.10 3.66
C LEU A 157 -33.78 -14.14 4.13
N VAL A 158 -34.06 -12.83 4.14
CA VAL A 158 -33.13 -11.82 4.67
C VAL A 158 -32.95 -11.99 6.18
N ALA A 159 -34.01 -12.30 6.93
CA ALA A 159 -33.90 -12.56 8.36
C ALA A 159 -33.03 -13.80 8.65
N GLU A 160 -33.22 -14.89 7.89
CA GLU A 160 -32.38 -16.08 7.97
C GLU A 160 -30.92 -15.80 7.62
N TYR A 161 -30.68 -15.07 6.52
CA TYR A 161 -29.33 -14.62 6.14
C TYR A 161 -28.65 -13.85 7.28
N ARG A 162 -29.37 -12.90 7.92
CA ARG A 162 -28.80 -12.11 9.04
C ARG A 162 -28.52 -12.94 10.28
N LEU A 163 -29.31 -13.98 10.55
CA LEU A 163 -29.04 -14.93 11.63
C LEU A 163 -27.77 -15.73 11.34
N LEU A 164 -27.63 -16.26 10.12
CA LEU A 164 -26.43 -16.99 9.69
C LEU A 164 -25.18 -16.09 9.69
N GLU A 165 -25.30 -14.86 9.19
CA GLU A 165 -24.21 -13.86 9.17
C GLU A 165 -23.68 -13.58 10.58
N ARG A 166 -24.56 -13.53 11.58
CA ARG A 166 -24.18 -13.34 12.99
C ARG A 166 -23.39 -14.53 13.54
N ASP A 167 -23.71 -15.73 13.08
CA ASP A 167 -23.07 -16.96 13.55
C ASP A 167 -21.72 -17.21 12.85
N VAL A 168 -21.42 -16.48 11.77
CA VAL A 168 -20.08 -16.46 11.16
C VAL A 168 -19.16 -15.58 12.00
N PRO A 169 -18.15 -16.14 12.69
CA PRO A 169 -17.22 -15.34 13.47
C PRO A 169 -16.42 -14.42 12.54
N VAL A 170 -16.41 -13.12 12.84
CA VAL A 170 -15.53 -12.16 12.16
C VAL A 170 -14.09 -12.61 12.38
N ALA A 171 -13.38 -12.96 11.30
CA ALA A 171 -12.03 -13.47 11.38
C ALA A 171 -11.12 -12.45 12.08
N GLN A 172 -10.71 -12.75 13.31
CA GLN A 172 -9.73 -11.96 14.04
C GLN A 172 -8.36 -12.24 13.43
N ARG A 173 -7.83 -11.30 12.66
CA ARG A 173 -6.51 -11.40 12.05
C ARG A 173 -5.47 -10.86 13.04
N ALA A 174 -4.38 -11.60 13.22
CA ALA A 174 -3.20 -11.14 13.94
C ALA A 174 -1.98 -11.27 13.01
N PRO A 175 -1.00 -10.35 13.08
CA PRO A 175 0.30 -10.58 12.45
C PRO A 175 0.91 -11.88 13.01
N GLY A 176 1.14 -12.86 12.15
CA GLY A 176 1.78 -14.12 12.49
C GLY A 176 3.02 -14.34 11.64
N VAL A 177 3.99 -15.08 12.18
CA VAL A 177 5.15 -15.57 11.41
C VAL A 177 4.79 -16.96 10.92
N VAL A 178 3.97 -17.02 9.88
CA VAL A 178 3.77 -18.25 9.10
C VAL A 178 4.63 -18.12 7.86
N GLU A 179 5.43 -19.14 7.59
CA GLU A 179 6.18 -19.26 6.35
C GLU A 179 5.46 -20.27 5.46
N GLU A 180 4.83 -19.76 4.42
CA GLU A 180 4.25 -20.58 3.37
C GLU A 180 5.29 -20.86 2.30
N SER A 181 5.12 -21.97 1.58
CA SER A 181 5.89 -22.30 0.38
C SER A 181 5.62 -21.26 -0.71
N ALA A 182 6.32 -20.15 -0.67
CA ALA A 182 6.25 -19.14 -1.71
C ALA A 182 7.00 -19.62 -2.97
N PRO A 183 6.72 -19.09 -4.18
CA PRO A 183 7.43 -19.46 -5.40
C PRO A 183 8.77 -18.74 -5.54
N ASP A 184 9.73 -19.34 -6.22
CA ASP A 184 11.02 -18.70 -6.53
C ASP A 184 10.80 -17.40 -7.31
N GLN A 185 11.72 -16.44 -7.15
CA GLN A 185 11.57 -15.09 -7.69
C GLN A 185 12.64 -14.81 -8.75
N PRO A 186 12.30 -14.08 -9.82
CA PRO A 186 13.29 -13.61 -10.79
C PRO A 186 14.27 -12.64 -10.15
N LEU A 187 15.52 -12.64 -10.63
CA LEU A 187 16.50 -11.63 -10.29
C LEU A 187 16.01 -10.26 -10.74
N LEU A 188 15.87 -9.33 -9.80
CA LEU A 188 15.54 -7.94 -10.13
C LEU A 188 16.81 -7.21 -10.57
N VAL A 189 16.99 -7.02 -11.88
CA VAL A 189 18.19 -6.40 -12.42
C VAL A 189 18.28 -4.96 -11.92
N ARG A 190 19.33 -4.67 -11.13
CA ARG A 190 19.53 -3.39 -10.42
C ARG A 190 18.36 -3.02 -9.48
N GLY A 191 17.65 -4.03 -8.95
CA GLY A 191 16.51 -3.82 -8.04
C GLY A 191 15.24 -3.31 -8.72
N SER A 192 15.19 -3.25 -10.06
CA SER A 192 14.01 -2.81 -10.78
C SER A 192 12.98 -3.95 -10.91
N HIS A 193 11.80 -3.78 -10.31
CA HIS A 193 10.68 -4.69 -10.48
C HIS A 193 10.17 -4.78 -11.94
N LYS A 194 10.56 -3.83 -12.80
CA LYS A 194 10.20 -3.81 -14.23
C LYS A 194 11.21 -4.55 -15.11
N ASN A 195 12.38 -4.90 -14.58
CA ASN A 195 13.45 -5.54 -15.33
C ASN A 195 13.82 -6.87 -14.67
N LEU A 196 13.10 -7.93 -15.08
CA LEU A 196 13.22 -9.28 -14.55
C LEU A 196 14.32 -10.04 -15.31
N GLY A 197 15.24 -10.66 -14.58
CA GLY A 197 16.23 -11.61 -15.10
C GLY A 197 15.85 -13.06 -14.82
N ASP A 198 16.85 -13.94 -14.80
CA ASP A 198 16.67 -15.36 -14.55
C ASP A 198 16.03 -15.64 -13.18
N VAL A 199 15.25 -16.72 -13.10
CA VAL A 199 14.67 -17.20 -11.84
C VAL A 199 15.79 -17.64 -10.90
N VAL A 200 15.79 -17.09 -9.69
CA VAL A 200 16.77 -17.42 -8.65
C VAL A 200 16.11 -18.37 -7.64
N PRO A 201 16.61 -19.61 -7.52
CA PRO A 201 16.10 -20.54 -6.51
C PRO A 201 16.42 -20.01 -5.11
N ARG A 202 15.53 -20.27 -4.15
CA ARG A 202 15.82 -19.97 -2.75
C ARG A 202 17.02 -20.76 -2.23
N GLY A 203 17.85 -20.08 -1.45
CA GLY A 203 19.02 -20.66 -0.81
C GLY A 203 19.82 -19.59 -0.09
N TYR A 204 20.97 -19.98 0.44
CA TYR A 204 21.88 -19.02 1.05
C TYR A 204 22.62 -18.18 -0.01
N LEU A 205 23.34 -17.16 0.46
CA LEU A 205 24.16 -16.32 -0.42
C LEU A 205 25.24 -17.18 -1.10
N THR A 206 25.10 -17.41 -2.41
CA THR A 206 26.01 -18.24 -3.21
C THR A 206 27.46 -17.78 -3.19
N ALA A 207 27.70 -16.48 -2.92
CA ALA A 207 29.03 -15.93 -2.73
C ALA A 207 29.73 -16.40 -1.44
N VAL A 208 28.97 -16.94 -0.47
CA VAL A 208 29.44 -17.40 0.84
C VAL A 208 29.34 -18.92 0.94
N SER A 209 28.18 -19.49 0.60
CA SER A 209 27.93 -20.93 0.59
C SER A 209 26.93 -21.28 -0.51
N ASN A 210 27.10 -22.45 -1.14
CA ASN A 210 26.19 -22.94 -2.17
C ASN A 210 25.09 -23.86 -1.59
N GLU A 211 24.85 -23.77 -0.28
CA GLU A 211 23.82 -24.52 0.42
C GLU A 211 22.43 -24.08 -0.03
N ARG A 212 21.63 -25.07 -0.45
CA ARG A 212 20.23 -24.88 -0.81
C ARG A 212 19.36 -25.15 0.41
N TYR A 213 18.32 -24.36 0.58
CA TYR A 213 17.33 -24.62 1.60
C TYR A 213 16.30 -25.61 1.05
N PRO A 214 16.22 -26.83 1.61
CA PRO A 214 15.46 -27.92 1.03
C PRO A 214 13.95 -27.75 1.22
N ASP A 215 13.52 -27.02 2.25
CA ASP A 215 12.11 -26.78 2.55
C ASP A 215 11.71 -25.33 2.24
N PRO A 216 10.89 -25.09 1.20
CA PRO A 216 10.39 -23.76 0.85
C PRO A 216 9.62 -23.06 1.97
N GLY A 217 9.08 -23.82 2.93
CA GLY A 217 8.34 -23.32 4.09
C GLY A 217 9.21 -22.98 5.30
N GLN A 218 10.54 -23.13 5.24
CA GLN A 218 11.44 -22.89 6.38
C GLN A 218 12.68 -22.05 6.02
N VAL A 219 12.64 -21.34 4.89
CA VAL A 219 13.78 -20.57 4.37
C VAL A 219 14.24 -19.49 5.34
N ARG A 220 13.32 -18.78 6.01
CA ARG A 220 13.66 -17.77 7.01
C ARG A 220 14.25 -18.39 8.27
N LEU A 221 13.77 -19.57 8.68
CA LEU A 221 14.35 -20.29 9.81
C LEU A 221 15.80 -20.68 9.50
N HIS A 222 16.05 -21.31 8.35
CA HIS A 222 17.41 -21.67 7.93
C HIS A 222 18.32 -20.46 7.79
N LEU A 223 17.82 -19.33 7.26
CA LEU A 223 18.59 -18.09 7.23
C LEU A 223 18.92 -17.57 8.63
N ALA A 224 17.97 -17.63 9.56
CA ALA A 224 18.20 -17.22 10.94
C ALA A 224 19.25 -18.12 11.62
N GLU A 225 19.13 -19.43 11.47
CA GLU A 225 20.10 -20.42 11.98
C GLU A 225 21.50 -20.14 11.41
N ALA A 226 21.63 -19.97 10.09
CA ALA A 226 22.92 -19.69 9.44
C ALA A 226 23.54 -18.34 9.86
N VAL A 227 22.72 -17.30 10.06
CA VAL A 227 23.20 -16.00 10.55
C VAL A 227 23.63 -16.08 12.02
N THR A 228 22.94 -16.88 12.84
CA THR A 228 23.24 -17.03 14.27
C THR A 228 24.18 -18.20 14.59
N ALA A 229 24.65 -18.93 13.59
CA ALA A 229 25.48 -20.10 13.76
C ALA A 229 26.77 -19.75 14.52
N SER A 230 27.21 -20.65 15.40
CA SER A 230 28.39 -20.40 16.25
C SER A 230 29.70 -20.29 15.46
N ASP A 231 29.75 -20.89 14.28
CA ASP A 231 30.86 -20.82 13.33
C ASP A 231 30.83 -19.58 12.43
N ASN A 232 29.78 -18.75 12.52
CA ASN A 232 29.70 -17.45 11.85
C ASN A 232 30.27 -16.33 12.76
N PRO A 233 31.52 -15.89 12.55
CA PRO A 233 32.16 -14.91 13.42
C PRO A 233 31.61 -13.49 13.23
N LEU A 234 30.87 -13.21 12.16
CA LEU A 234 30.45 -11.85 11.84
C LEU A 234 29.37 -11.36 12.80
N THR A 235 28.42 -12.21 13.17
CA THR A 235 27.29 -11.82 14.03
C THR A 235 27.75 -11.35 15.41
N SER A 236 28.66 -12.10 16.03
CA SER A 236 29.23 -11.73 17.33
C SER A 236 30.12 -10.49 17.23
N ARG A 237 31.01 -10.39 16.23
CA ARG A 237 31.86 -9.21 16.02
C ARG A 237 31.06 -7.93 15.77
N VAL A 238 30.02 -7.98 14.93
CA VAL A 238 29.14 -6.83 14.66
C VAL A 238 28.39 -6.41 15.92
N ALA A 239 27.82 -7.35 16.66
CA ALA A 239 27.09 -7.06 17.89
C ALA A 239 28.01 -6.42 18.96
N VAL A 240 29.19 -7.00 19.18
CA VAL A 240 30.20 -6.46 20.11
C VAL A 240 30.62 -5.05 19.70
N ASN A 241 30.92 -4.81 18.43
CA ASN A 241 31.35 -3.49 17.95
C ASN A 241 30.26 -2.43 18.13
N ARG A 242 28.98 -2.79 17.90
CA ARG A 242 27.84 -1.90 18.15
C ARG A 242 27.73 -1.55 19.63
N ILE A 243 27.80 -2.54 20.52
CA ILE A 243 27.76 -2.32 21.98
C ILE A 243 28.95 -1.48 22.44
N TRP A 244 30.16 -1.79 21.93
CA TRP A 244 31.36 -1.01 22.20
C TRP A 244 31.18 0.45 21.79
N ARG A 245 30.73 0.71 20.56
CA ARG A 245 30.44 2.06 20.08
C ARG A 245 29.46 2.79 20.99
N HIS A 246 28.40 2.13 21.46
CA HIS A 246 27.44 2.76 22.38
C HIS A 246 28.05 3.16 23.72
N LEU A 247 29.07 2.45 24.20
CA LEU A 247 29.72 2.73 25.49
C LEU A 247 30.90 3.69 25.36
N PHE A 248 31.69 3.58 24.30
CA PHE A 248 32.95 4.32 24.10
C PHE A 248 32.86 5.43 23.04
N GLY A 249 31.71 5.62 22.39
CA GLY A 249 31.44 6.66 21.39
C GLY A 249 31.81 6.29 19.95
N TYR A 250 32.90 5.54 19.76
CA TYR A 250 33.32 5.02 18.45
C TYR A 250 33.51 3.50 18.51
N GLY A 251 33.25 2.82 17.39
CA GLY A 251 33.47 1.38 17.26
C GLY A 251 34.96 1.04 17.11
N LEU A 252 35.33 -0.19 17.49
CA LEU A 252 36.63 -0.78 17.14
C LEU A 252 36.80 -0.84 15.63
N VAL A 253 35.72 -1.13 14.90
CA VAL A 253 35.54 -0.86 13.48
C VAL A 253 34.67 0.38 13.35
N ARG A 254 35.19 1.45 12.73
CA ARG A 254 34.49 2.74 12.63
C ARG A 254 33.27 2.68 11.71
N THR A 255 33.32 1.87 10.66
CA THR A 255 32.18 1.56 9.79
C THR A 255 31.29 0.49 10.42
N VAL A 256 30.50 0.90 11.42
CA VAL A 256 29.75 -0.01 12.31
C VAL A 256 28.77 -0.94 11.57
N ASP A 257 28.30 -0.54 10.38
CA ASP A 257 27.38 -1.33 9.55
C ASP A 257 28.06 -2.01 8.36
N ASN A 258 29.38 -1.92 8.22
CA ASN A 258 30.13 -2.53 7.12
C ASN A 258 31.42 -3.18 7.63
N PHE A 259 31.37 -4.51 7.77
CA PHE A 259 32.49 -5.37 8.14
C PHE A 259 33.13 -6.08 6.93
N GLY A 260 32.68 -5.72 5.72
CA GLY A 260 33.22 -6.26 4.47
C GLY A 260 34.46 -5.50 3.99
N ARG A 261 34.91 -5.82 2.77
CA ARG A 261 36.09 -5.20 2.14
C ARG A 261 36.00 -3.67 1.97
N LEU A 262 34.78 -3.14 1.92
CA LEU A 262 34.52 -1.70 1.82
C LEU A 262 34.45 -1.00 3.19
N GLY A 263 34.53 -1.77 4.29
CA GLY A 263 34.59 -1.26 5.64
C GLY A 263 36.01 -0.95 6.10
N ASP A 264 36.12 -0.20 7.19
CA ASP A 264 37.38 0.07 7.86
C ASP A 264 37.91 -1.19 8.54
N SER A 265 39.24 -1.34 8.59
CA SER A 265 39.86 -2.39 9.38
C SER A 265 39.66 -2.13 10.89
N PRO A 266 39.51 -3.18 11.72
CA PRO A 266 39.45 -3.01 13.17
C PRO A 266 40.72 -2.33 13.68
N SER A 267 40.57 -1.30 14.51
CA SER A 267 41.70 -0.65 15.20
C SER A 267 42.44 -1.61 16.14
N HIS A 268 41.72 -2.53 16.78
CA HIS A 268 42.24 -3.55 17.69
C HIS A 268 41.58 -4.91 17.38
N PRO A 269 42.07 -5.65 16.38
CA PRO A 269 41.44 -6.88 15.91
C PRO A 269 41.42 -7.99 16.97
N GLU A 270 42.52 -8.19 17.69
CA GLU A 270 42.61 -9.21 18.75
C GLU A 270 41.64 -8.95 19.90
N LEU A 271 41.43 -7.68 20.26
CA LEU A 271 40.45 -7.29 21.29
C LEU A 271 39.02 -7.57 20.83
N LEU A 272 38.71 -7.25 19.57
CA LEU A 272 37.40 -7.52 18.98
C LEU A 272 37.11 -9.03 18.99
N ASP A 273 38.08 -9.85 18.63
CA ASP A 273 37.96 -11.32 18.60
C ASP A 273 37.77 -11.88 20.00
N TYR A 274 38.59 -11.46 20.97
CA TYR A 274 38.44 -11.85 22.37
C TYR A 274 37.05 -11.53 22.93
N LEU A 275 36.53 -10.33 22.63
CA LEU A 275 35.21 -9.92 23.09
C LEU A 275 34.08 -10.67 22.36
N ALA A 276 34.24 -10.96 21.06
CA ALA A 276 33.29 -11.72 20.27
C ALA A 276 33.17 -13.17 20.74
N ASP A 277 34.31 -13.85 20.95
CA ASP A 277 34.34 -15.22 21.48
C ASP A 277 33.75 -15.27 22.89
N GLY A 278 34.12 -14.30 23.74
CA GLY A 278 33.54 -14.15 25.06
C GLY A 278 32.02 -13.93 25.03
N PHE A 279 31.50 -13.20 24.04
CA PHE A 279 30.08 -12.94 23.88
C PHE A 279 29.31 -14.20 23.47
N VAL A 280 29.86 -15.01 22.56
CA VAL A 280 29.30 -16.32 22.19
C VAL A 280 29.28 -17.27 23.39
N ASN A 281 30.40 -17.38 24.11
CA ASN A 281 30.52 -18.22 25.31
C ASN A 281 29.58 -17.81 26.45
N ASP A 282 29.20 -16.53 26.52
CA ASP A 282 28.21 -15.99 27.45
C ASP A 282 26.75 -16.10 26.94
N ASN A 283 26.49 -16.96 25.94
CA ASN A 283 25.19 -17.14 25.29
C ASN A 283 24.58 -15.82 24.77
N TYR A 284 25.41 -15.00 24.13
CA TYR A 284 25.00 -13.70 23.55
C TYR A 284 24.38 -12.75 24.60
N SER A 285 24.76 -12.87 25.87
CA SER A 285 24.21 -12.03 26.95
C SER A 285 24.75 -10.60 26.89
N VAL A 286 23.94 -9.70 26.32
CA VAL A 286 24.24 -8.26 26.21
C VAL A 286 24.58 -7.66 27.59
N LYS A 287 23.83 -8.04 28.63
CA LYS A 287 24.05 -7.55 30.00
C LYS A 287 25.43 -7.95 30.55
N ARG A 288 25.88 -9.18 30.30
CA ARG A 288 27.21 -9.64 30.76
C ARG A 288 28.33 -8.92 30.02
N LEU A 289 28.19 -8.76 28.70
CA LEU A 289 29.15 -8.01 27.89
C LEU A 289 29.26 -6.56 28.36
N ILE A 290 28.14 -5.86 28.52
CA ILE A 290 28.13 -4.48 29.04
C ILE A 290 28.80 -4.42 30.41
N ARG A 291 28.45 -5.33 31.34
CA ARG A 291 29.08 -5.39 32.66
C ARG A 291 30.60 -5.57 32.56
N ARG A 292 31.08 -6.46 31.69
CA ARG A 292 32.52 -6.68 31.48
C ARG A 292 33.19 -5.41 30.99
N LEU A 293 32.59 -4.72 30.01
CA LEU A 293 33.13 -3.48 29.44
C LEU A 293 33.18 -2.34 30.47
N VAL A 294 32.11 -2.08 31.22
CA VAL A 294 32.07 -0.96 32.18
C VAL A 294 32.94 -1.16 33.42
N LEU A 295 33.30 -2.41 33.73
CA LEU A 295 34.23 -2.74 34.80
C LEU A 295 35.71 -2.67 34.38
N THR A 296 36.00 -2.45 33.09
CA THR A 296 37.39 -2.28 32.62
C THR A 296 38.01 -1.01 33.20
N ASN A 297 39.35 -1.00 33.30
CA ASN A 297 40.06 0.24 33.60
C ASN A 297 39.83 1.27 32.50
N THR A 298 39.80 0.85 31.23
CA THR A 298 39.57 1.70 30.06
C THR A 298 38.29 2.52 30.16
N TYR A 299 37.17 1.90 30.57
CA TYR A 299 35.91 2.61 30.74
C TYR A 299 35.92 3.58 31.95
N ARG A 300 36.72 3.27 32.98
CA ARG A 300 36.85 4.08 34.20
C ARG A 300 37.91 5.18 34.09
N LEU A 301 38.59 5.32 32.96
CA LEU A 301 39.56 6.39 32.75
C LEU A 301 38.86 7.75 32.82
N SER A 302 39.44 8.68 33.56
CA SER A 302 38.96 10.06 33.62
C SER A 302 39.20 10.74 32.27
N SER A 303 38.20 11.48 31.78
CA SER A 303 38.34 12.37 30.63
C SER A 303 38.88 13.76 31.03
N SER A 304 39.31 13.95 32.28
CA SER A 304 39.97 15.18 32.71
C SER A 304 41.34 15.29 32.03
N ALA A 305 41.47 16.27 31.16
CA ALA A 305 42.75 16.60 30.53
C ALA A 305 43.79 16.89 31.62
N SER A 306 44.93 16.21 31.55
CA SER A 306 46.10 16.58 32.34
C SER A 306 46.66 17.92 31.83
N PRO A 307 47.34 18.72 32.68
CA PRO A 307 48.00 19.94 32.24
C PRO A 307 49.00 19.73 31.09
N GLU A 308 49.54 18.52 30.94
CA GLU A 308 50.45 18.14 29.85
C GLU A 308 49.71 17.89 28.52
N SER A 309 48.50 17.32 28.56
CA SER A 309 47.68 17.07 27.36
C SER A 309 47.06 18.35 26.74
N THR A 310 47.12 19.48 27.44
CA THR A 310 46.56 20.78 26.99
C THR A 310 47.63 21.70 26.40
N LYS A 311 48.92 21.32 26.43
CA LYS A 311 49.97 22.07 25.74
C LYS A 311 49.96 21.70 24.25
N ILE A 312 49.28 22.52 23.46
CA ILE A 312 49.39 22.56 22.00
C ILE A 312 50.67 23.32 21.62
#